data_AF-A0A8R1DYM7-F1
#
_entry.id   AF-A0A8R1DYM7-F1
#
_cell.length_a   1.000
_cell.length_b   1.000
_cell.length_c   1.000
_cell.angle_alpha   90.00
_cell.angle_beta   90.00
_cell.angle_gamma   90.00
#
_symmetry.space_group_name_H-M   'P 1'
#
loop_
_entity.id
_entity.type
_entity.pdbx_description
1 polymer ?
#
loop_
_entity_poly.entity_id
_entity_poly.type
_entity_poly.pdbx_seq_one_letter_code
_entity_poly.pdbx_strand_id
1 'polypeptide(L)'
;MFHLTYWMIVCYFFIGATLQKRLYLRTAILETYQLDTLEINIIVALYKGGDYDSVRKSVIGIVAITFLSVSSVLIYIIIGLLIAGKLNSHGLIMSKNTKRLQRQLVKALIVQSIIPTLVSFVPCIVAWYQPVFGIDIGR
;
A
#
# COMPACT_ATOMS: atom_id res chain seq x y z
N MET A 1 -11.29 -11.88 1.12
CA MET A 1 -11.37 -12.13 -0.34
C MET A 1 -11.63 -10.86 -1.14
N PHE A 2 -12.66 -10.05 -0.82
CA PHE A 2 -12.97 -8.80 -1.54
C PHE A 2 -11.78 -7.83 -1.74
N HIS A 3 -10.96 -7.63 -0.71
CA HIS A 3 -9.77 -6.78 -0.79
C HIS A 3 -8.77 -7.26 -1.86
N LEU A 4 -8.49 -8.57 -1.90
CA LEU A 4 -7.56 -9.17 -2.86
C LEU A 4 -8.13 -9.10 -4.29
N THR A 5 -9.42 -9.39 -4.44
CA THR A 5 -10.11 -9.29 -5.74
C THR A 5 -10.10 -7.86 -6.27
N TYR A 6 -10.40 -6.87 -5.41
CA TYR A 6 -10.33 -5.46 -5.78
C TYR A 6 -8.91 -5.06 -6.19
N TRP A 7 -7.91 -5.43 -5.39
CA TRP A 7 -6.51 -5.17 -5.71
C TRP A 7 -6.11 -5.77 -7.07
N MET A 8 -6.50 -7.02 -7.35
CA MET A 8 -6.22 -7.67 -8.63
C MET A 8 -6.90 -6.94 -9.80
N ILE A 9 -8.17 -6.55 -9.66
CA ILE A 9 -8.89 -5.80 -10.69
C ILE A 9 -8.19 -4.46 -10.96
N VAL A 10 -7.85 -3.71 -9.91
CA VAL A 10 -7.19 -2.41 -10.08
C VAL A 10 -5.82 -2.57 -10.73
N CYS A 11 -5.01 -3.55 -10.28
CA CYS A 11 -3.70 -3.81 -10.87
C CYS A 11 -3.82 -4.22 -12.34
N TYR A 12 -4.74 -5.14 -12.66
CA TYR A 12 -4.91 -5.64 -14.02
C TYR A 12 -5.38 -4.55 -15.00
N PHE A 13 -6.38 -3.75 -14.63
CA PHE A 13 -6.97 -2.78 -15.55
C PHE A 13 -6.26 -1.42 -15.60
N PHE A 14 -5.62 -0.99 -14.51
CA PHE A 14 -5.13 0.39 -14.39
C PHE A 14 -3.60 0.50 -14.35
N ILE A 15 -2.92 -0.36 -13.59
CA ILE A 15 -1.47 -0.29 -13.36
C ILE A 15 -0.69 -1.40 -14.10
N GLY A 16 -1.40 -2.26 -14.84
CA GLY A 16 -0.79 -3.27 -15.69
C GLY A 16 0.23 -2.63 -16.63
N ALA A 17 1.39 -3.27 -16.76
CA ALA A 17 2.45 -2.83 -17.64
C ALA A 17 2.11 -3.24 -19.09
N THR A 18 1.28 -2.43 -19.74
CA THR A 18 1.03 -2.53 -21.19
C THR A 18 2.35 -2.47 -21.94
N LEU A 19 2.42 -3.11 -23.12
CA LEU A 19 3.62 -3.10 -23.97
C LEU A 19 4.23 -1.70 -24.14
N GLN A 20 3.40 -0.68 -24.34
CA GLN A 20 3.85 0.71 -24.45
C GLN A 20 4.56 1.22 -23.18
N LYS A 21 4.02 0.90 -22.00
CA LYS A 21 4.62 1.29 -20.72
C LYS A 21 5.95 0.57 -20.47
N ARG A 22 6.02 -0.71 -20.87
CA ARG A 22 7.23 -1.53 -20.79
C ARG A 22 8.33 -1.00 -21.71
N LEU A 23 7.99 -0.67 -22.96
CA LEU A 23 8.93 -0.10 -23.92
C LEU A 23 9.44 1.28 -23.48
N TYR A 24 8.55 2.13 -22.93
CA TYR A 24 8.94 3.44 -22.40
C TYR A 24 10.00 3.34 -21.28
N LEU A 25 9.85 2.38 -20.36
CA LEU A 25 10.80 2.16 -19.27
C LEU A 25 11.99 1.27 -19.64
N ARG A 26 11.97 0.62 -20.81
CA ARG A 26 12.96 -0.41 -21.17
C ARG A 26 14.37 0.11 -21.10
N THR A 27 14.64 1.28 -21.70
CA THR A 27 15.98 1.87 -21.72
C THR A 27 16.48 2.17 -20.30
N ALA A 28 15.66 2.85 -19.48
CA ALA A 28 16.05 3.22 -18.12
C ALA A 28 16.30 2.00 -17.22
N ILE A 29 15.45 0.97 -17.31
CA ILE A 29 15.59 -0.26 -16.54
C ILE A 29 16.77 -1.10 -17.03
N LEU A 30 16.99 -1.18 -18.34
CA LEU A 30 18.12 -1.91 -18.90
C LEU A 30 19.45 -1.25 -18.53
N GLU A 31 19.55 0.08 -18.60
CA GLU A 31 20.78 0.81 -18.22
C GLU A 31 21.09 0.64 -16.72
N THR A 32 20.08 0.78 -15.85
CA THR A 32 20.26 0.78 -14.40
C THR A 32 20.41 -0.62 -13.82
N TYR A 33 19.60 -1.58 -14.29
CA TYR A 33 19.49 -2.92 -13.70
C TYR A 33 19.93 -4.05 -14.62
N GLN A 34 20.28 -3.77 -15.88
CA GLN A 34 20.64 -4.78 -16.90
C GLN A 34 19.53 -5.82 -17.12
N LEU A 35 18.26 -5.41 -16.95
CA LEU A 35 17.07 -6.24 -17.11
C LEU A 35 16.20 -5.75 -18.27
N ASP A 36 15.61 -6.67 -19.03
CA ASP A 36 14.63 -6.34 -20.06
C ASP A 36 13.20 -6.32 -19.48
N THR A 37 12.53 -5.18 -19.56
CA THR A 37 11.15 -4.99 -19.08
C THR A 37 10.13 -5.91 -19.75
N LEU A 38 10.47 -6.49 -20.91
CA LEU A 38 9.62 -7.45 -21.60
C LEU A 38 9.66 -8.85 -20.94
N GLU A 39 10.79 -9.20 -20.32
CA GLU A 39 11.05 -10.52 -19.74
C GLU A 39 10.64 -10.62 -18.27
N ILE A 40 10.49 -9.49 -17.58
CA ILE A 40 10.15 -9.44 -16.15
C ILE A 40 8.72 -8.96 -15.88
N ASN A 41 8.04 -9.57 -14.91
CA ASN A 41 6.72 -9.08 -14.48
C ASN A 41 6.89 -7.78 -13.68
N ILE A 42 6.33 -6.69 -14.19
CA ILE A 42 6.46 -5.35 -13.59
C ILE A 42 5.10 -4.66 -13.53
N ILE A 43 4.94 -3.86 -12.50
CA ILE A 43 3.83 -2.92 -12.36
C ILE A 43 4.37 -1.55 -12.70
N VAL A 44 3.71 -0.85 -13.63
CA VAL A 44 4.20 0.43 -14.15
C VAL A 44 3.14 1.51 -14.02
N ALA A 45 3.51 2.56 -13.29
CA ALA A 45 2.79 3.81 -13.25
C ALA A 45 3.48 4.87 -14.10
N LEU A 46 2.76 5.41 -15.07
CA LEU A 46 3.20 6.56 -15.86
C LEU A 46 2.49 7.81 -15.37
N TYR A 47 3.28 8.86 -15.12
CA TYR A 47 2.77 10.17 -14.71
C TYR A 47 2.92 11.23 -15.79
N LYS A 48 3.90 11.06 -16.70
CA LYS A 48 4.20 11.94 -17.84
C LYS A 48 4.80 11.12 -19.00
N GLY A 49 4.79 11.64 -20.21
CA GLY A 49 5.51 11.08 -21.37
C GLY A 49 4.87 9.88 -22.09
N GLY A 50 3.74 9.36 -21.60
CA GLY A 50 2.95 8.32 -22.26
C GLY A 50 1.65 8.86 -22.88
N ASP A 51 0.89 7.97 -23.51
CA ASP A 51 -0.46 8.30 -24.01
C ASP A 51 -1.37 8.80 -22.86
N TYR A 52 -2.26 9.74 -23.17
CA TYR A 52 -3.14 10.39 -22.19
C TYR A 52 -3.97 9.36 -21.42
N ASP A 53 -4.48 8.33 -22.10
CA ASP A 53 -5.27 7.28 -21.46
C ASP A 53 -4.41 6.41 -20.52
N SER A 54 -3.18 6.12 -20.91
CA SER A 54 -2.21 5.36 -20.10
C SER A 54 -1.79 6.09 -18.82
N VAL A 55 -1.58 7.41 -18.91
CA VAL A 55 -1.27 8.26 -17.74
C VAL A 55 -2.48 8.33 -16.82
N ARG A 56 -3.66 8.64 -17.37
CA ARG A 56 -4.91 8.72 -16.60
C ARG A 56 -5.22 7.42 -15.85
N LYS A 57 -5.10 6.27 -16.53
CA LYS A 57 -5.29 4.95 -15.90
C LYS A 57 -4.29 4.70 -14.78
N SER A 58 -3.01 5.04 -14.99
CA SER A 58 -1.97 4.87 -13.96
C SER A 58 -2.27 5.70 -12.71
N VAL A 59 -2.63 6.97 -12.87
CA VAL A 59 -2.99 7.87 -11.76
C VAL A 59 -4.21 7.35 -11.00
N ILE A 60 -5.28 6.98 -11.71
CA ILE A 60 -6.49 6.41 -11.10
C ILE A 60 -6.15 5.14 -10.31
N GLY A 61 -5.35 4.24 -10.90
CA GLY A 61 -4.95 3.00 -10.26
C GLY A 61 -4.17 3.25 -8.96
N ILE A 62 -3.23 4.18 -8.97
CA ILE A 62 -2.41 4.51 -7.79
C ILE A 62 -3.27 5.12 -6.69
N VAL A 63 -4.14 6.07 -7.02
CA VAL A 63 -5.07 6.66 -6.04
C VAL A 63 -5.99 5.57 -5.45
N ALA A 64 -6.50 4.67 -6.28
CA ALA A 64 -7.34 3.56 -5.84
C ALA A 64 -6.61 2.59 -4.91
N ILE A 65 -5.36 2.19 -5.24
CA ILE A 65 -4.55 1.32 -4.38
C ILE A 65 -4.17 2.02 -3.09
N THR A 66 -3.79 3.30 -3.14
CA THR A 66 -3.48 4.09 -1.94
C THR A 66 -4.69 4.16 -1.01
N PHE A 67 -5.89 4.44 -1.54
CA PHE A 67 -7.12 4.47 -0.75
C PHE A 67 -7.43 3.11 -0.12
N LEU A 68 -7.33 2.03 -0.90
CA LEU A 68 -7.51 0.66 -0.39
C LEU A 68 -6.55 0.36 0.76
N SER A 69 -5.27 0.70 0.59
CA SER A 69 -4.21 0.41 1.55
C SER A 69 -4.39 1.21 2.86
N VAL A 70 -4.69 2.51 2.75
CA VAL A 70 -4.97 3.38 3.91
C VAL A 70 -6.22 2.93 4.65
N SER A 71 -7.32 2.64 3.93
CA SER A 71 -8.57 2.18 4.55
C SER A 71 -8.38 0.89 5.35
N SER A 72 -7.56 -0.03 4.85
CA SER A 72 -7.25 -1.29 5.53
C SER A 72 -6.49 -1.07 6.83
N VAL A 73 -5.47 -0.21 6.83
CA VAL A 73 -4.72 0.15 8.03
C VAL A 73 -5.64 0.83 9.06
N LEU A 74 -6.52 1.74 8.63
CA LEU A 74 -7.47 2.40 9.52
C LEU A 74 -8.44 1.40 10.16
N ILE A 75 -8.97 0.44 9.40
CA ILE A 75 -9.87 -0.60 9.94
C ILE A 75 -9.15 -1.41 11.03
N TYR A 76 -7.90 -1.82 10.80
CA TYR A 76 -7.12 -2.55 11.81
C TYR A 76 -6.93 -1.72 13.10
N ILE A 77 -6.66 -0.43 12.97
CA ILE A 77 -6.53 0.48 14.11
C ILE A 77 -7.86 0.62 14.85
N ILE A 78 -8.97 0.87 14.14
CA ILE A 78 -10.31 1.03 14.74
C ILE A 78 -10.71 -0.23 15.49
N ILE A 79 -10.55 -1.41 14.89
CA ILE A 79 -10.86 -2.69 15.54
C ILE A 79 -9.98 -2.87 16.79
N GLY A 80 -8.68 -2.55 16.70
CA GLY A 80 -7.78 -2.59 17.86
C GLY A 80 -8.24 -1.68 19.00
N LEU A 81 -8.67 -0.46 18.68
CA LEU A 81 -9.21 0.49 19.65
C LEU A 81 -10.54 0.02 20.25
N LEU A 82 -11.44 -0.56 19.45
CA LEU A 82 -12.71 -1.12 19.91
C LEU A 82 -12.49 -2.28 20.88
N ILE A 83 -11.55 -3.19 20.57
CA ILE A 83 -11.18 -4.29 21.46
C ILE A 83 -10.63 -3.75 22.78
N ALA A 84 -9.73 -2.76 22.73
CA ALA A 84 -9.18 -2.13 23.92
C ALA A 84 -10.27 -1.43 24.77
N GLY A 85 -11.23 -0.77 24.13
CA GLY A 85 -12.38 -0.14 24.78
C GLY A 85 -13.33 -1.16 25.41
N LYS A 86 -13.67 -2.23 24.68
CA LYS A 86 -14.52 -3.31 25.19
C LYS A 86 -13.89 -4.00 26.39
N LEU A 87 -12.57 -4.25 26.34
CA LEU A 87 -11.84 -4.85 27.44
C LEU A 87 -11.88 -3.97 28.69
N ASN A 88 -11.87 -2.64 28.54
CA ASN A 88 -12.01 -1.71 29.66
C ASN A 88 -13.43 -1.65 30.25
N SER A 89 -14.47 -2.04 29.51
CA SER A 89 -15.85 -2.08 29.99
C SER A 89 -16.03 -2.99 31.21
N HIS A 90 -16.93 -2.60 32.12
CA HIS A 90 -17.23 -3.32 33.37
C HIS A 90 -18.12 -4.56 33.16
N GLY A 91 -18.67 -4.75 31.96
CA GLY A 91 -19.56 -5.88 31.62
C GLY A 91 -18.85 -7.17 31.19
N LEU A 92 -17.51 -7.21 31.18
CA LEU A 92 -16.76 -8.44 30.91
C LEU A 92 -16.57 -9.22 32.21
N ILE A 93 -17.15 -10.42 32.27
CA ILE A 93 -16.92 -11.41 33.33
C ILE A 93 -15.50 -11.95 33.17
N MET A 94 -14.51 -11.18 33.64
CA MET A 94 -13.09 -11.51 33.54
C MET A 94 -12.39 -11.13 34.85
N SER A 95 -11.50 -12.00 35.33
CA SER A 95 -10.63 -11.68 36.47
C SER A 95 -9.79 -10.43 36.21
N LYS A 96 -9.52 -9.65 37.25
CA LYS A 96 -8.68 -8.44 37.20
C LYS A 96 -7.30 -8.73 36.58
N ASN A 97 -6.71 -9.89 36.87
CA ASN A 97 -5.40 -10.28 36.32
C ASN A 97 -5.47 -10.57 34.82
N THR A 98 -6.47 -11.34 34.37
CA THR A 98 -6.61 -11.69 32.95
C THR A 98 -6.96 -10.46 32.10
N LYS A 99 -7.79 -9.55 32.63
CA LYS A 99 -8.09 -8.26 31.98
C LYS A 99 -6.84 -7.39 31.81
N ARG A 100 -5.94 -7.37 32.81
CA ARG A 100 -4.65 -6.65 32.71
C ARG A 100 -3.75 -7.24 31.62
N LEU A 101 -3.62 -8.57 31.56
CA LEU A 101 -2.80 -9.26 30.57
C LEU A 101 -3.32 -9.05 29.15
N GLN A 102 -4.63 -9.23 28.91
CA GLN A 102 -5.20 -8.99 27.58
C GLN A 102 -5.05 -7.54 27.12
N ARG A 103 -5.08 -6.56 28.05
CA ARG A 103 -4.91 -5.15 27.70
C ARG A 103 -3.48 -4.86 27.27
N GLN A 104 -2.51 -5.41 27.97
CA GLN A 104 -1.11 -5.28 27.62
C GLN A 104 -0.81 -5.98 26.28
N LEU A 105 -1.38 -7.16 26.05
CA LEU A 105 -1.23 -7.90 24.80
C LEU A 105 -1.81 -7.12 23.61
N VAL A 106 -3.05 -6.63 23.71
CA VAL A 106 -3.69 -5.84 22.64
C VAL A 106 -2.91 -4.55 22.37
N LYS A 107 -2.47 -3.85 23.43
CA LYS A 107 -1.65 -2.64 23.27
C LYS A 107 -0.32 -2.95 22.57
N ALA A 108 0.36 -4.02 22.97
CA ALA A 108 1.60 -4.45 22.34
C ALA A 108 1.40 -4.82 20.87
N LEU A 109 0.32 -5.55 20.57
CA LEU A 109 -0.03 -5.96 19.21
C LEU A 109 -0.33 -4.76 18.30
N ILE A 110 -1.01 -3.75 18.81
CA ILE A 110 -1.26 -2.49 18.08
C ILE A 110 0.05 -1.78 17.79
N VAL A 111 0.91 -1.57 18.79
CA VAL A 111 2.21 -0.90 18.62
C VAL A 111 3.08 -1.66 17.62
N GLN A 112 3.17 -2.99 17.78
CA GLN A 112 3.93 -3.86 16.89
C GLN A 112 3.39 -3.85 15.45
N SER A 113 2.09 -3.62 15.25
CA SER A 113 1.51 -3.56 13.90
C SER A 113 1.72 -2.19 13.26
N ILE A 114 1.62 -1.10 14.05
CA ILE A 114 1.74 0.27 13.53
C ILE A 114 3.18 0.57 13.08
N ILE A 115 4.19 0.19 13.85
CA ILE A 115 5.60 0.50 13.55
C ILE A 115 6.02 -0.01 12.15
N PRO A 116 5.94 -1.31 11.83
CA PRO A 116 6.32 -1.83 10.51
C PRO A 116 5.39 -1.34 9.40
N THR A 117 4.12 -1.06 9.71
CA THR A 117 3.20 -0.45 8.74
C THR A 117 3.70 0.93 8.34
N LEU A 118 4.03 1.81 9.28
CA LEU A 118 4.55 3.14 8.98
C LEU A 118 5.89 3.07 8.23
N VAL A 119 6.81 2.23 8.70
CA VAL A 119 8.13 2.04 8.06
C VAL A 119 8.00 1.53 6.62
N SER A 120 6.95 0.77 6.29
CA SER A 120 6.74 0.25 4.93
C SER A 120 5.91 1.20 4.05
N PHE A 121 4.88 1.84 4.61
CA PHE A 121 3.96 2.69 3.86
C PHE A 121 4.56 4.04 3.51
N VAL A 122 5.33 4.64 4.41
CA VAL A 122 5.97 5.94 4.16
C VAL A 122 6.88 5.90 2.92
N PRO A 123 7.88 5.01 2.82
CA PRO A 123 8.72 4.93 1.62
C PRO A 123 7.92 4.50 0.38
N CYS A 124 6.88 3.67 0.54
CA CYS A 124 6.02 3.28 -0.56
C CYS A 124 5.24 4.48 -1.13
N ILE A 125 4.60 5.29 -0.28
CA ILE A 125 3.90 6.51 -0.70
C ILE A 125 4.88 7.49 -1.33
N VAL A 126 6.06 7.68 -0.74
CA VAL A 126 7.09 8.55 -1.34
C VAL A 126 7.48 8.03 -2.72
N ALA A 127 7.80 6.75 -2.88
CA ALA A 127 8.20 6.17 -4.16
C ALA A 127 7.12 6.30 -5.24
N TRP A 128 5.84 6.11 -4.88
CA TRP A 128 4.74 6.26 -5.84
C TRP A 128 4.48 7.72 -6.19
N TYR A 129 4.43 8.64 -5.23
CA TYR A 129 4.02 10.03 -5.48
C TYR A 129 5.17 10.98 -5.85
N GLN A 130 6.43 10.65 -5.57
CA GLN A 130 7.59 11.45 -5.95
C GLN A 130 7.62 11.82 -7.45
N PRO A 131 7.37 10.89 -8.40
CA PRO A 131 7.32 11.20 -9.84
C PRO A 131 6.19 12.17 -10.22
N VAL A 132 5.10 12.25 -9.44
CA VAL A 132 3.98 13.19 -9.67
C VAL A 132 4.47 14.62 -9.56
N PHE A 133 5.29 14.89 -8.55
CA PHE A 133 5.83 16.23 -8.27
C PHE A 133 7.04 16.59 -9.15
N GLY A 134 7.48 15.68 -10.02
CA GLY A 134 8.67 15.88 -10.86
C GLY A 134 9.96 15.98 -10.06
N ILE A 135 9.98 15.40 -8.85
CA ILE A 135 11.17 15.40 -8.00
C ILE A 135 12.01 14.18 -8.40
N ASP A 136 13.15 14.46 -9.05
CA ASP A 136 14.15 13.45 -9.39
C ASP A 136 15.04 13.21 -8.16
N ILE A 137 14.68 12.23 -7.30
CA ILE A 137 15.49 11.86 -6.12
C ILE A 137 16.45 10.70 -6.44
N GLY A 138 16.84 10.55 -7.71
CA GLY A 138 17.76 9.51 -8.13
C GLY A 138 18.43 9.86 -9.46
N ARG A 139 19.74 10.10 -9.41
CA ARG A 139 20.65 9.74 -10.49
C ARG A 139 21.23 8.38 -10.18
#